data_AF-A0A1G0AA99-F1
#
_entry.id   AF-A0A1G0AA99-F1
#
_cell.length_a   1.000
_cell.length_b   1.000
_cell.length_c   1.000
_cell.angle_alpha   90.00
_cell.angle_beta   90.00
_cell.angle_gamma   90.00
#
_symmetry.space_group_name_H-M   'P 1'
#
loop_
_entity.id
_entity.type
_entity.pdbx_description
1 polymer ?
#
loop_
_entity_poly.entity_id
_entity_poly.type
_entity_poly.pdbx_seq_one_letter_code
_entity_poly.pdbx_strand_id
1 'polypeptide(L)'
;MILEAKPGVFTGGRLVADGIAVPVERRPGGWHFIPGPGPEEGGQVRYGGWSSRITAARAEGILEIRFGWSRGTFEHRGRSYVVTFSFFGRVRVEGETGIVASGGSTWGGLRLEWVPSDLGAFVREITFGLALKALADDAVLLAAGTHAGVA
;
A
#
# COMPACT_ATOMS: atom_id res chain seq x y z
N MET A 1 -4.14 9.43 -11.96
CA MET A 1 -5.04 8.34 -11.53
C MET A 1 -5.21 8.43 -10.03
N ILE A 2 -6.44 8.28 -9.53
CA ILE A 2 -6.70 8.26 -8.10
C ILE A 2 -7.04 6.84 -7.67
N LEU A 3 -6.32 6.34 -6.66
CA LEU A 3 -6.53 5.03 -6.08
C LEU A 3 -6.93 5.15 -4.61
N GLU A 4 -7.95 4.42 -4.22
CA GLU A 4 -8.40 4.32 -2.83
C GLU A 4 -8.46 2.87 -2.41
N ALA A 5 -7.53 2.46 -1.55
CA ALA A 5 -7.46 1.12 -1.00
C ALA A 5 -8.21 1.05 0.33
N LYS A 6 -9.12 0.09 0.44
CA LYS A 6 -9.85 -0.25 1.66
C LYS A 6 -9.59 -1.71 1.99
N PRO A 7 -8.52 -2.03 2.72
CA PRO A 7 -8.14 -3.41 3.01
C PRO A 7 -9.21 -4.15 3.82
N GLY A 8 -10.02 -3.44 4.60
CA GLY A 8 -11.05 -4.04 5.45
C GLY A 8 -10.44 -4.84 6.60
N VAL A 9 -11.20 -5.01 7.68
CA VAL A 9 -10.72 -5.75 8.86
C VAL A 9 -11.00 -7.25 8.73
N PHE A 10 -12.09 -7.63 8.04
CA PHE A 10 -12.59 -9.02 7.98
C PHE A 10 -12.86 -9.56 6.56
N THR A 11 -12.91 -8.70 5.55
CA THR A 11 -13.08 -9.08 4.13
C THR A 11 -11.77 -8.82 3.38
N GLY A 12 -11.51 -9.48 2.25
CA GLY A 12 -10.29 -9.29 1.44
C GLY A 12 -10.06 -7.86 0.92
N GLY A 13 -10.98 -6.95 1.18
CA GLY A 13 -10.88 -5.53 0.91
C GLY A 13 -11.36 -5.18 -0.49
N ARG A 14 -11.23 -3.91 -0.83
CA ARG A 14 -11.47 -3.40 -2.18
C ARG A 14 -10.49 -2.30 -2.52
N LEU A 15 -10.19 -2.17 -3.80
CA LEU A 15 -9.44 -1.06 -4.36
C LEU A 15 -10.38 -0.28 -5.28
N VAL A 16 -10.52 1.01 -5.09
CA VAL A 16 -11.28 1.88 -6.00
C VAL A 16 -10.27 2.59 -6.89
N ALA A 17 -10.30 2.32 -8.19
CA ALA A 17 -9.43 2.95 -9.18
C ALA A 17 -10.26 3.88 -10.08
N ASP A 18 -9.99 5.18 -10.02
CA ASP A 18 -10.73 6.21 -10.76
C ASP A 18 -12.26 6.07 -10.62
N GLY A 19 -12.73 5.72 -9.42
CA GLY A 19 -14.15 5.53 -9.10
C GLY A 19 -14.70 4.12 -9.37
N ILE A 20 -13.93 3.25 -10.03
CA ILE A 20 -14.32 1.86 -10.30
C ILE A 20 -13.84 0.96 -9.16
N ALA A 21 -14.77 0.30 -8.48
CA ALA A 21 -14.46 -0.64 -7.42
C ALA A 21 -13.96 -1.98 -8.01
N VAL A 22 -12.77 -2.38 -7.59
CA VAL A 22 -12.13 -3.66 -7.90
C VAL A 22 -12.10 -4.48 -6.61
N PRO A 23 -12.72 -5.68 -6.59
CA PRO A 23 -12.66 -6.55 -5.42
C PRO A 23 -11.23 -7.07 -5.22
N VAL A 24 -10.76 -7.06 -3.98
CA VAL A 24 -9.47 -7.65 -3.63
C VAL A 24 -9.72 -8.99 -2.93
N GLU A 25 -9.04 -10.03 -3.39
CA GLU A 25 -9.21 -11.37 -2.87
C GLU A 25 -8.08 -11.69 -1.89
N ARG A 26 -8.44 -12.05 -0.66
CA ARG A 26 -7.47 -12.52 0.32
C ARG A 26 -7.09 -13.97 0.03
N ARG A 27 -5.79 -14.22 -0.10
CA ARG A 27 -5.20 -15.54 -0.34
C ARG A 27 -4.46 -16.02 0.93
N PRO A 28 -4.20 -17.33 1.04
CA PRO A 28 -3.43 -17.89 2.15
C PRO A 28 -2.06 -17.20 2.32
N GLY A 29 -1.53 -17.18 3.55
CA GLY A 29 -0.22 -16.57 3.83
C GLY A 29 -0.19 -15.04 3.85
N GLY A 30 -1.36 -14.40 3.95
CA GLY A 30 -1.48 -12.93 4.06
C GLY A 30 -1.39 -12.19 2.73
N TRP A 31 -1.42 -12.92 1.61
CA TRP A 31 -1.44 -12.36 0.27
C TRP A 31 -2.81 -11.81 -0.09
N HIS A 32 -2.82 -10.77 -0.91
CA HIS A 32 -4.01 -10.13 -1.44
C HIS A 32 -3.85 -10.03 -2.95
N PHE A 33 -4.74 -10.69 -3.69
CA PHE A 33 -4.79 -10.63 -5.15
C PHE A 33 -5.62 -9.44 -5.60
N ILE A 34 -5.03 -8.61 -6.44
CA ILE A 34 -5.63 -7.41 -7.02
C ILE A 34 -5.80 -7.65 -8.51
N PRO A 35 -7.05 -7.77 -9.00
CA PRO A 35 -7.32 -7.89 -10.43
C PRO A 35 -6.78 -6.70 -11.23
N GLY A 36 -6.18 -7.01 -12.37
CA GLY A 36 -5.83 -6.04 -13.39
C GLY A 36 -7.03 -5.70 -14.29
N PRO A 37 -6.87 -4.73 -15.20
CA PRO A 37 -7.81 -4.53 -16.30
C PRO A 37 -7.98 -5.79 -17.18
N GLY A 38 -6.88 -6.51 -17.42
CA GLY A 38 -6.88 -7.81 -18.12
C GLY A 38 -6.79 -9.02 -17.18
N PRO A 39 -7.16 -10.23 -17.67
CA PRO A 39 -7.13 -11.47 -16.89
C PRO A 39 -5.72 -11.89 -16.43
N GLU A 40 -4.68 -11.52 -17.18
CA GLU A 40 -3.27 -11.81 -16.85
C GLU A 40 -2.56 -10.62 -16.19
N GLU A 41 -3.25 -9.49 -16.03
CA GLU A 41 -2.68 -8.24 -15.52
C GLU A 41 -2.89 -8.07 -14.00
N GLY A 42 -3.36 -9.12 -13.33
CA GLY A 42 -3.51 -9.15 -11.88
C GLY A 42 -2.16 -9.25 -11.15
N GLY A 43 -2.09 -8.67 -9.97
CA GLY A 43 -0.94 -8.76 -9.09
C GLY A 43 -1.32 -9.26 -7.70
N GLN A 44 -0.32 -9.63 -6.92
CA GLN A 44 -0.47 -10.02 -5.53
C GLN A 44 0.36 -9.11 -4.65
N VAL A 45 -0.18 -8.73 -3.49
CA VAL A 45 0.55 -7.94 -2.50
C VAL A 45 0.41 -8.56 -1.11
N ARG A 46 1.48 -8.48 -0.34
CA ARG A 46 1.51 -8.88 1.07
C ARG A 46 2.24 -7.81 1.88
N TYR A 47 1.73 -7.53 3.06
CA TYR A 47 2.46 -6.81 4.09
C TYR A 47 2.91 -7.78 5.18
N GLY A 48 4.22 -7.93 5.36
CA GLY A 48 4.83 -8.72 6.43
C GLY A 48 5.08 -7.85 7.65
N GLY A 49 4.10 -7.76 8.55
CA GLY A 49 4.11 -6.83 9.70
C GLY A 49 5.39 -6.85 10.53
N TRP A 50 5.88 -8.04 10.92
CA TRP A 50 7.13 -8.17 11.69
C TRP A 50 8.37 -7.65 10.95
N SER A 51 8.42 -7.84 9.63
CA SER A 51 9.54 -7.42 8.79
C SER A 51 9.40 -6.00 8.26
N SER A 52 8.30 -5.32 8.58
CA SER A 52 7.90 -4.03 8.01
C SER A 52 8.15 -3.96 6.50
N ARG A 53 7.69 -4.99 5.77
CA ARG A 53 7.97 -5.17 4.34
C ARG A 53 6.68 -5.32 3.56
N ILE A 54 6.55 -4.58 2.46
CA ILE A 54 5.56 -4.84 1.42
C ILE A 54 6.25 -5.65 0.32
N THR A 55 5.65 -6.76 -0.07
CA THR A 55 6.06 -7.53 -1.26
C THR A 55 4.91 -7.51 -2.25
N ALA A 56 5.16 -7.02 -3.45
CA ALA A 56 4.25 -7.04 -4.59
C ALA A 56 4.81 -7.97 -5.68
N ALA A 57 3.98 -8.87 -6.20
CA ALA A 57 4.36 -9.83 -7.23
C ALA A 57 3.38 -9.75 -8.41
N ARG A 58 3.92 -9.69 -9.61
CA ARG A 58 3.20 -9.68 -10.90
C ARG A 58 3.92 -10.59 -11.89
N ALA A 59 3.31 -10.86 -13.03
CA ALA A 59 3.97 -11.60 -14.13
C ALA A 59 5.29 -10.93 -14.57
N GLU A 60 5.34 -9.60 -14.53
CA GLU A 60 6.53 -8.81 -14.88
C GLU A 60 7.66 -8.87 -13.83
N GLY A 61 7.40 -9.38 -12.63
CA GLY A 61 8.42 -9.51 -11.58
C GLY A 61 7.92 -9.23 -10.17
N ILE A 62 8.88 -9.09 -9.24
CA ILE A 62 8.63 -8.85 -7.82
C ILE A 62 9.23 -7.49 -7.43
N LEU A 63 8.46 -6.72 -6.67
CA LEU A 63 8.85 -5.44 -6.08
C LEU A 63 8.73 -5.53 -4.57
N GLU A 64 9.78 -5.12 -3.86
CA GLU A 64 9.79 -5.10 -2.40
C GLU A 64 10.02 -3.68 -1.88
N ILE A 65 9.21 -3.27 -0.91
CA ILE A 65 9.38 -2.02 -0.17
C ILE A 65 9.71 -2.39 1.27
N ARG A 66 10.89 -1.98 1.74
CA ARG A 66 11.32 -2.19 3.14
C ARG A 66 11.19 -0.89 3.88
N PHE A 67 10.42 -0.91 4.97
CA PHE A 67 10.21 0.26 5.82
C PHE A 67 11.16 0.20 7.02
N GLY A 68 11.80 1.35 7.28
CA GLY A 68 12.32 1.67 8.60
C GLY A 68 11.19 2.24 9.47
N TRP A 69 11.47 3.29 10.23
CA TRP A 69 10.48 3.91 11.12
C TRP A 69 9.31 4.54 10.36
N SER A 70 9.59 5.58 9.56
CA SER A 70 8.56 6.37 8.83
C SER A 70 8.77 6.38 7.32
N ARG A 71 9.85 5.76 6.84
CA ARG A 71 10.28 5.81 5.45
C ARG A 71 10.53 4.40 4.92
N GLY A 72 10.09 4.15 3.70
CA GLY A 72 10.44 2.98 2.93
C GLY A 72 11.11 3.35 1.62
N THR A 73 11.93 2.46 1.09
CA THR A 73 12.54 2.62 -0.23
C THR A 73 12.33 1.36 -1.05
N PHE A 74 12.29 1.55 -2.37
CA PHE A 74 12.23 0.44 -3.33
C PHE A 74 12.79 0.89 -4.68
N GLU A 75 13.18 -0.07 -5.49
CA GLU A 75 13.66 0.17 -6.84
C GLU A 75 12.73 -0.48 -7.86
N HIS A 76 12.53 0.19 -8.99
CA HIS A 76 11.80 -0.37 -10.12
C HIS A 76 12.42 0.11 -11.42
N ARG A 77 12.74 -0.82 -12.33
CA ARG A 77 13.34 -0.54 -13.65
C ARG A 77 14.54 0.42 -13.59
N GLY A 78 15.38 0.26 -12.56
CA GLY A 78 16.59 1.07 -12.36
C GLY A 78 16.35 2.45 -11.73
N ARG A 79 15.12 2.77 -11.31
CA ARG A 79 14.80 4.00 -10.58
C ARG A 79 14.57 3.73 -9.12
N SER A 80 15.08 4.64 -8.29
CA SER A 80 14.83 4.64 -6.84
C SER A 80 13.56 5.41 -6.49
N TYR A 81 12.77 4.82 -5.61
CA TYR A 81 11.57 5.41 -5.05
C TYR A 81 11.63 5.44 -3.53
N VAL A 82 11.03 6.50 -2.99
CA VAL A 82 10.96 6.74 -1.55
C VAL A 82 9.49 6.87 -1.18
N VAL A 83 9.07 6.12 -0.16
CA VAL A 83 7.76 6.28 0.46
C VAL A 83 7.94 6.88 1.84
N THR A 84 7.18 7.91 2.16
CA THR A 84 7.20 8.57 3.47
C THR A 84 5.80 8.59 4.06
N PHE A 85 5.69 8.09 5.29
CA PHE A 85 4.50 8.21 6.15
C PHE A 85 4.72 9.36 7.14
N SER A 86 3.78 10.28 7.22
CA SER A 86 3.77 11.33 8.23
C SER A 86 2.88 10.94 9.42
N PHE A 87 3.13 11.54 10.58
CA PHE A 87 2.37 11.32 11.82
C PHE A 87 0.86 11.62 11.72
N PHE A 88 0.40 12.32 10.68
CA PHE A 88 -1.02 12.60 10.43
C PHE A 88 -1.63 11.70 9.36
N GLY A 89 -1.05 10.52 9.11
CA GLY A 89 -1.54 9.57 8.12
C GLY A 89 -1.39 10.04 6.68
N ARG A 90 -0.62 11.10 6.40
CA ARG A 90 -0.31 11.45 4.99
C ARG A 90 0.79 10.55 4.48
N VAL A 91 0.62 10.11 3.24
CA VAL A 91 1.56 9.26 2.53
C VAL A 91 2.02 9.99 1.28
N ARG A 92 3.32 9.96 1.05
CA ARG A 92 3.95 10.52 -0.15
C ARG A 92 4.88 9.47 -0.76
N VAL A 93 4.85 9.39 -2.08
CA VAL A 93 5.80 8.60 -2.87
C VAL A 93 6.57 9.57 -3.76
N GLU A 94 7.89 9.55 -3.66
CA GLU A 94 8.82 10.39 -4.38
C GLU A 94 9.69 9.51 -5.27
N GLY A 95 9.76 9.83 -6.56
CA GLY A 95 10.77 9.30 -7.48
C GLY A 95 11.93 10.29 -7.65
N GLU A 96 12.83 9.99 -8.58
CA GLU A 96 14.02 10.81 -8.86
C GLU A 96 13.70 12.24 -9.29
N THR A 97 12.60 12.43 -10.03
CA THR A 97 12.22 13.71 -10.64
C THR A 97 11.18 14.48 -9.83
N GLY A 98 10.69 13.91 -8.72
CA GLY A 98 9.71 14.56 -7.84
C GLY A 98 8.63 13.62 -7.28
N ILE A 99 7.54 14.21 -6.80
CA ILE A 99 6.44 13.49 -6.18
C ILE A 99 5.66 12.73 -7.26
N VAL A 100 5.59 11.41 -7.14
CA VAL A 100 4.84 10.53 -8.05
C VAL A 100 3.49 10.10 -7.50
N ALA A 101 3.33 10.14 -6.17
CA ALA A 101 2.04 9.99 -5.53
C ALA A 101 1.95 10.76 -4.23
N SER A 102 0.76 11.22 -3.89
CA SER A 102 0.49 11.80 -2.57
C SER A 102 -0.95 11.58 -2.14
N GLY A 103 -1.18 11.56 -0.84
CA GLY A 103 -2.50 11.46 -0.28
C GLY A 103 -2.45 11.15 1.19
N GLY A 104 -3.43 10.40 1.69
CA GLY A 104 -3.47 10.06 3.10
C GLY A 104 -4.52 9.04 3.47
N SER A 105 -4.46 8.66 4.75
CA SER A 105 -5.40 7.74 5.37
C SER A 105 -6.81 8.29 5.27
N THR A 106 -7.72 7.41 4.90
CA THR A 106 -9.16 7.61 4.95
C THR A 106 -9.72 6.71 6.05
N TRP A 107 -11.00 6.86 6.39
CA TRP A 107 -11.61 6.00 7.40
C TRP A 107 -11.61 4.53 6.92
N GLY A 108 -10.71 3.72 7.50
CA GLY A 108 -10.52 2.30 7.16
C GLY A 108 -9.73 2.04 5.85
N GLY A 109 -8.94 3.00 5.36
CA GLY A 109 -8.19 2.83 4.12
C GLY A 109 -7.16 3.92 3.82
N LEU A 110 -6.67 3.95 2.58
CA LEU A 110 -5.68 4.92 2.09
C LEU A 110 -6.11 5.41 0.71
N ARG A 111 -6.11 6.73 0.50
CA ARG A 111 -6.37 7.35 -0.81
C ARG A 111 -5.11 8.05 -1.30
N LEU A 112 -4.63 7.67 -2.48
CA LEU A 112 -3.47 8.24 -3.15
C LEU A 112 -3.83 8.75 -4.53
N GLU A 113 -3.39 9.96 -4.83
CA GLU A 113 -3.37 10.50 -6.17
C GLU A 113 -1.99 10.23 -6.80
N TRP A 114 -2.00 9.53 -7.92
CA TRP A 114 -0.82 9.16 -8.70
C TRP A 114 -0.73 10.00 -9.96
N VAL A 115 0.44 10.60 -10.19
CA VAL A 115 0.80 11.15 -11.50
C VAL A 115 1.35 10.03 -12.39
N PRO A 116 1.33 10.17 -13.73
CA PRO A 116 1.94 9.20 -14.62
C PRO A 116 3.39 8.90 -14.21
N SER A 117 3.69 7.63 -14.00
CA SER A 117 5.00 7.13 -13.59
C SER A 117 5.28 5.80 -14.26
N ASP A 118 6.54 5.37 -14.26
CA ASP A 118 6.95 4.08 -14.86
C ASP A 118 6.59 2.86 -14.00
N LEU A 119 6.00 3.08 -12.82
CA LEU A 119 5.49 2.04 -11.92
C LEU A 119 4.33 1.25 -12.54
N GLY A 120 3.69 1.80 -13.58
CA GLY A 120 2.70 1.10 -14.39
C GLY A 120 1.62 0.47 -13.53
N ALA A 121 1.45 -0.85 -13.67
CA ALA A 121 0.40 -1.57 -12.98
C ALA A 121 0.70 -1.80 -11.47
N PHE A 122 1.96 -1.72 -11.02
CA PHE A 122 2.34 -1.89 -9.61
C PHE A 122 1.75 -0.82 -8.68
N VAL A 123 1.31 0.33 -9.20
CA VAL A 123 0.67 1.37 -8.40
C VAL A 123 -0.54 0.87 -7.62
N ARG A 124 -1.26 -0.14 -8.13
CA ARG A 124 -2.39 -0.79 -7.44
C ARG A 124 -1.92 -1.58 -6.23
N GLU A 125 -0.94 -2.46 -6.41
CA GLU A 125 -0.35 -3.27 -5.35
C GLU A 125 0.34 -2.40 -4.31
N ILE A 126 1.10 -1.39 -4.73
CA ILE A 126 1.76 -0.44 -3.83
C ILE A 126 0.71 0.28 -2.99
N THR A 127 -0.34 0.85 -3.61
CA THR A 127 -1.40 1.55 -2.87
C THR A 127 -2.05 0.65 -1.83
N PHE A 128 -2.38 -0.59 -2.20
CA PHE A 128 -3.01 -1.53 -1.27
C PHE A 128 -2.07 -2.00 -0.17
N GLY A 129 -0.80 -2.26 -0.49
CA GLY A 129 0.23 -2.61 0.49
C GLY A 129 0.47 -1.49 1.50
N LEU A 130 0.46 -0.23 1.04
CA LEU A 130 0.58 0.94 1.92
C LEU A 130 -0.62 1.08 2.84
N ALA A 131 -1.83 0.76 2.36
CA ALA A 131 -3.03 0.73 3.19
C ALA A 131 -2.96 -0.37 4.27
N LEU A 132 -2.43 -1.56 3.92
CA LEU A 132 -2.20 -2.64 4.89
C LEU A 132 -1.20 -2.23 5.97
N LYS A 133 -0.10 -1.56 5.59
CA LYS A 133 0.86 -1.01 6.55
C LYS A 133 0.21 0.02 7.46
N ALA A 134 -0.52 0.99 6.90
CA ALA A 134 -1.19 2.03 7.70
C ALA A 134 -2.13 1.43 8.74
N LEU A 135 -2.94 0.44 8.33
CA LEU A 135 -3.86 -0.26 9.23
C LEU A 135 -3.11 -0.99 10.37
N ALA A 136 -1.96 -1.58 10.08
CA ALA A 136 -1.13 -2.24 11.09
C ALA A 136 -0.51 -1.23 12.08
N ASP A 137 -0.03 -0.09 11.59
CA ASP A 137 0.50 0.99 12.43
C ASP A 137 -0.61 1.55 13.37
N ASP A 138 -1.81 1.78 12.83
CA ASP A 138 -2.97 2.23 13.61
C ASP A 138 -3.37 1.21 14.69
N ALA A 139 -3.36 -0.08 14.37
CA ALA A 139 -3.66 -1.15 15.32
C ALA A 139 -2.63 -1.22 16.46
N VAL A 140 -1.34 -1.04 16.16
CA VAL A 140 -0.28 -0.98 17.17
C VAL A 140 -0.45 0.26 18.06
N LEU A 141 -0.74 1.42 17.48
CA LEU A 141 -0.97 2.66 18.24
C LEU A 141 -2.19 2.54 19.17
N LEU A 142 -3.30 1.96 18.69
CA LEU A 142 -4.48 1.70 19.51
C LEU A 142 -4.16 0.76 20.66
N ALA A 143 -3.45 -0.34 20.40
CA ALA A 143 -3.01 -1.27 21.44
C ALA A 143 -2.12 -0.59 22.50
N ALA A 144 -1.15 0.23 22.08
CA ALA A 144 -0.28 0.99 22.97
C ALA A 144 -1.05 2.06 23.79
N GLY A 145 -2.03 2.72 23.18
CA GLY A 145 -2.92 3.68 23.85
C GLY A 145 -3.78 3.04 24.93
N THR A 146 -4.27 1.81 24.71
CA THR A 146 -4.96 1.03 25.76
C THR A 146 -4.07 0.67 26.95
N HIS A 147 -2.75 0.58 26.76
CA HIS A 147 -1.81 0.35 27.87
C HIS A 147 -1.42 1.63 28.63
N ALA A 148 -1.62 2.82 28.06
CA ALA A 148 -1.29 4.09 28.70
C ALA A 148 -2.43 4.67 29.58
N GLY A 149 -3.62 4.06 29.56
CA GLY A 149 -4.78 4.46 30.37
C GLY A 149 -4.93 3.74 31.71
N VAL A 150 -3.94 2.91 32.11
CA VAL A 150 -3.94 2.16 33.36
C VAL A 150 -2.54 2.24 33.99
N ALA A 151 -2.17 3.42 34.48
CA ALA A 151 -1.10 3.59 35.46
C ALA A 151 -1.29 4.91 36.21
#